data_AF-A0A3D0J086-F1
#
_entry.id   AF-A0A3D0J086-F1
#
_cell.length_a   1.000
_cell.length_b   1.000
_cell.length_c   1.000
_cell.angle_alpha   90.00
_cell.angle_beta   90.00
_cell.angle_gamma   90.00
#
_symmetry.space_group_name_H-M   'P 1'
#
loop_
_entity.id
_entity.type
_entity.pdbx_description
1 polymer ?
#
loop_
_entity_poly.entity_id
_entity_poly.type
_entity_poly.pdbx_seq_one_letter_code
_entity_poly.pdbx_strand_id
1 'polypeptide(L)'
;IWGTLAVGLLGAKASSAQLWSQLIGVVAYGVFAFVFALVAFFIIKSFFGLRVSAEEESKGLDVGEHGLEAYPDFEGVSERLS
;
A
#
# COMPACT_ATOMS: atom_id res chain seq x y z
N ILE A 1 1.65 0.52 -14.74
CA ILE A 1 1.86 -0.76 -15.47
C ILE A 1 0.85 -0.93 -16.61
N TRP A 2 -0.46 -1.03 -16.35
CA TRP A 2 -1.45 -1.23 -17.43
C TRP A 2 -1.47 -0.09 -18.47
N GLY A 3 -1.57 1.17 -18.03
CA GLY A 3 -1.60 2.32 -18.95
C GLY A 3 -0.37 2.43 -19.85
N THR A 4 0.82 2.10 -19.35
CA THR A 4 2.06 2.08 -20.13
C THR A 4 2.05 0.97 -21.20
N LEU A 5 1.50 -0.20 -20.90
CA LEU A 5 1.33 -1.28 -21.88
C LEU A 5 0.27 -0.92 -22.94
N ALA A 6 -0.84 -0.30 -22.53
CA ALA A 6 -1.88 0.17 -23.44
C ALA A 6 -1.36 1.17 -24.48
N VAL A 7 -0.42 2.05 -24.12
CA VAL A 7 0.25 2.97 -25.07
C VAL A 7 1.01 2.23 -26.16
N GLY A 8 1.68 1.12 -25.83
CA GLY A 8 2.40 0.33 -26.83
C GLY A 8 1.49 -0.51 -27.72
N LEU A 9 0.34 -0.95 -27.21
CA LEU A 9 -0.61 -1.81 -27.93
C LEU A 9 -1.60 -1.02 -28.80
N LEU A 10 -2.11 0.10 -28.29
CA LEU A 10 -3.26 0.82 -28.84
C LEU A 10 -2.96 2.29 -29.14
N GLY A 11 -1.75 2.77 -28.80
CA GLY A 11 -1.38 4.16 -29.03
C GLY A 11 -1.16 4.49 -30.50
N ALA A 12 -1.14 5.79 -30.82
CA ALA A 12 -0.92 6.27 -32.20
C ALA A 12 0.43 5.83 -32.82
N LYS A 13 1.41 5.43 -31.99
CA LYS A 13 2.71 4.87 -32.40
C LYS A 13 2.84 3.37 -32.04
N ALA A 14 1.72 2.67 -31.88
CA ALA A 14 1.70 1.27 -31.49
C ALA A 14 2.55 0.44 -32.48
N SER A 15 3.52 -0.26 -31.92
CA SER A 15 4.47 -1.09 -32.66
C SER A 15 5.16 -2.04 -31.68
N SER A 16 5.75 -3.12 -32.19
CA SER A 16 6.56 -4.05 -31.40
C SER A 16 7.72 -3.34 -30.69
N ALA A 17 8.35 -2.37 -31.35
CA ALA A 17 9.41 -1.55 -30.77
C ALA A 17 8.88 -0.69 -29.60
N GLN A 18 7.73 -0.03 -29.78
CA GLN A 18 7.11 0.78 -28.73
C GLN A 18 6.70 -0.06 -27.52
N LEU A 19 6.18 -1.27 -27.72
CA LEU A 19 5.86 -2.20 -26.64
C LEU A 19 7.08 -2.55 -25.80
N TRP A 20 8.21 -2.84 -26.45
CA TRP A 20 9.47 -3.13 -25.77
C TRP A 20 9.97 -1.94 -24.97
N SER A 21 9.92 -0.73 -25.52
CA SER A 21 10.28 0.49 -24.79
C SER A 21 9.41 0.68 -23.54
N GLN A 22 8.10 0.46 -23.65
CA GLN A 22 7.18 0.58 -22.51
C GLN A 22 7.44 -0.50 -21.44
N LEU A 23 7.76 -1.73 -21.84
CA LEU A 23 8.07 -2.81 -20.90
C LEU A 23 9.35 -2.53 -20.11
N ILE A 24 10.41 -2.06 -20.80
CA ILE A 24 11.66 -1.65 -20.15
C ILE A 24 11.39 -0.51 -19.16
N GLY A 25 10.59 0.49 -19.55
CA GLY A 25 10.20 1.58 -18.66
C GLY A 25 9.47 1.08 -17.42
N VAL A 26 8.48 0.19 -17.58
CA VAL A 26 7.74 -0.40 -16.45
C VAL A 26 8.68 -1.10 -15.48
N VAL A 27 9.61 -1.93 -15.99
CA VAL A 27 10.56 -2.66 -15.14
C VAL A 27 11.51 -1.69 -14.43
N ALA A 28 12.06 -0.70 -15.15
CA ALA A 28 12.98 0.27 -14.58
C ALA A 28 12.33 1.06 -13.43
N TYR A 29 11.12 1.59 -13.64
CA TYR A 29 10.38 2.29 -12.59
C TYR A 29 9.97 1.35 -11.45
N GLY A 30 9.55 0.12 -11.76
CA GLY A 30 9.17 -0.87 -10.74
C GLY A 30 10.32 -1.23 -9.81
N VAL A 31 11.50 -1.51 -10.38
CA VAL A 31 12.72 -1.80 -9.61
C VAL A 31 13.14 -0.59 -8.80
N PHE A 32 13.18 0.61 -9.40
CA PHE A 32 13.55 1.83 -8.69
C PHE A 32 12.60 2.10 -7.51
N ALA A 33 11.28 2.09 -7.74
CA ALA A 33 10.30 2.36 -6.70
C ALA A 33 10.35 1.33 -5.57
N PHE A 34 10.51 0.04 -5.91
CA PHE A 34 10.63 -1.02 -4.91
C PHE A 34 11.88 -0.87 -4.05
N VAL A 35 13.05 -0.69 -4.67
CA VAL A 35 14.33 -0.54 -3.94
C VAL A 35 14.29 0.73 -3.09
N PHE A 36 13.81 1.84 -3.65
CA PHE A 36 13.68 3.10 -2.91
C PHE A 36 12.74 2.96 -1.71
N ALA A 37 11.55 2.37 -1.90
CA ALA A 37 10.61 2.14 -0.81
C ALA A 37 11.21 1.21 0.25
N LEU A 38 11.89 0.14 -0.14
CA LEU A 38 12.57 -0.77 0.78
C LEU A 38 13.60 -0.03 1.64
N VAL A 39 14.48 0.76 1.02
CA VAL A 39 15.48 1.55 1.74
C VAL A 39 14.83 2.58 2.66
N ALA A 40 13.83 3.32 2.17
CA ALA A 40 13.14 4.33 2.96
C ALA A 40 12.43 3.72 4.18
N PHE A 41 11.66 2.65 3.99
CA PHE A 41 10.97 1.96 5.08
C PHE A 41 11.95 1.26 6.03
N PHE A 42 13.07 0.75 5.54
CA PHE A 42 14.11 0.18 6.38
C PHE A 42 14.71 1.24 7.30
N ILE A 43 15.05 2.42 6.77
CA ILE A 43 15.54 3.55 7.56
C ILE A 43 14.51 3.94 8.62
N ILE A 44 13.25 4.17 8.24
CA ILE A 44 12.19 4.54 9.19
C ILE A 44 12.04 3.48 10.28
N LYS A 45 12.02 2.20 9.90
CA LYS A 45 11.96 1.08 10.84
C LYS A 45 13.12 1.08 11.83
N SER A 46 14.34 1.40 11.39
CA SER A 46 15.53 1.44 12.25
C SER A 46 15.51 2.58 13.26
N PHE A 47 14.90 3.73 12.95
CA PHE A 47 14.91 4.91 13.82
C PHE A 47 13.64 5.09 14.65
N PHE A 48 12.46 4.82 14.09
CA PHE A 48 11.17 5.18 14.70
C PHE A 48 10.25 3.99 14.96
N GLY A 49 10.49 2.85 14.30
CA GLY A 49 9.51 1.77 14.21
C GLY A 49 8.40 2.10 13.21
N LEU A 50 7.89 1.09 12.50
CA LEU A 50 6.91 1.26 11.40
C LEU A 50 5.50 0.75 11.77
N ARG A 51 5.39 -0.12 12.78
CA ARG A 51 4.16 -0.84 13.13
C ARG A 51 4.01 -0.83 14.64
N VAL A 52 2.79 -0.62 15.11
CA VAL A 52 2.42 -0.69 16.53
C VAL A 52 2.63 -2.10 17.09
N SER A 53 2.56 -2.25 18.41
CA SER A 53 2.64 -3.56 19.04
C SER A 53 1.48 -4.46 18.60
N ALA A 54 1.65 -5.78 18.64
CA ALA A 54 0.60 -6.73 18.24
C ALA A 54 -0.68 -6.61 19.08
N GLU A 55 -0.53 -6.21 20.35
CA GLU A 55 -1.64 -5.99 21.26
C GLU A 55 -2.44 -4.73 20.88
N GLU A 56 -1.77 -3.63 20.53
CA GLU A 56 -2.42 -2.41 20.05
C GLU A 56 -3.07 -2.61 18.67
N GLU A 57 -2.42 -3.38 17.78
CA GLU A 57 -3.00 -3.74 16.49
C GLU A 57 -4.30 -4.54 16.64
N SER A 58 -4.39 -5.43 17.63
CA SER A 58 -5.60 -6.21 17.91
C SER A 58 -6.74 -5.40 18.54
N LYS A 59 -6.41 -4.37 19.33
CA LYS A 59 -7.41 -3.48 19.97
C LYS A 59 -7.95 -2.42 19.01
N GLY A 60 -7.28 -2.21 17.89
CA GLY A 60 -7.62 -1.17 16.91
C GLY A 60 -6.90 0.14 17.19
N LEU A 61 -6.32 0.73 16.14
CA LEU A 61 -5.58 2.00 16.26
C LEU A 61 -6.48 3.16 16.72
N ASP A 62 -7.78 3.12 16.40
CA ASP A 62 -8.72 4.18 16.77
C ASP A 62 -8.88 4.29 18.30
N VAL A 63 -8.85 3.15 19.02
CA VAL A 63 -8.92 3.12 20.49
C VAL A 63 -7.65 3.70 21.13
N GLY A 64 -6.48 3.37 20.56
CA GLY A 64 -5.18 3.81 21.06
C GLY A 64 -4.82 5.27 20.72
N GLU A 65 -5.23 5.76 19.55
CA GLU A 65 -4.84 7.09 19.06
C GLU A 65 -5.93 8.15 19.22
N HIS A 66 -7.21 7.78 19.20
CA HIS A 66 -8.34 8.74 19.19
C HIS A 66 -9.28 8.56 20.38
N GLY A 67 -9.08 7.54 21.23
CA GLY A 67 -9.87 7.30 22.44
C GLY A 67 -11.35 7.03 22.18
N LEU A 68 -11.69 6.70 20.92
CA LEU A 68 -13.03 6.44 20.43
C LEU A 68 -12.97 5.14 19.63
N GLU A 69 -13.82 4.18 19.97
CA GLU A 69 -14.04 3.05 19.08
C GLU A 69 -14.73 3.53 17.80
N ALA A 70 -14.30 2.99 16.65
CA ALA A 70 -14.91 3.32 15.36
C ALA A 70 -16.40 2.91 15.28
N TYR A 71 -16.87 2.01 16.15
CA TYR A 71 -18.19 1.39 16.11
C TYR A 71 -18.82 1.22 17.51
N PRO A 72 -19.13 2.31 18.24
CA PRO A 72 -19.64 2.24 19.61
C PRO A 72 -21.03 1.58 19.72
N ASP A 73 -21.81 1.57 18.63
CA ASP A 73 -23.18 1.01 18.61
C ASP A 73 -23.24 -0.53 18.49
N PHE A 74 -22.13 -1.19 18.17
CA PHE A 74 -22.11 -2.65 17.95
C PHE A 74 -21.76 -3.46 19.22
N GLU A 75 -21.08 -2.85 20.19
CA GLU A 75 -20.75 -3.53 21.46
C GLU A 75 -21.98 -3.71 22.36
N GLY A 76 -22.80 -2.67 22.50
CA GLY A 76 -23.99 -2.71 23.37
C GLY A 76 -25.10 -3.67 22.90
N VAL A 77 -25.05 -4.12 21.64
CA VAL A 77 -25.95 -5.16 21.10
C VAL A 77 -25.41 -6.55 21.38
N SER A 78 -24.09 -6.75 21.32
CA SER A 78 -23.44 -8.03 21.65
C SER A 78 -23.63 -8.39 23.13
N GLU A 79 -23.46 -7.42 24.03
CA GLU A 79 -23.55 -7.60 25.50
C GLU A 79 -24.98 -7.84 26.00
N ARG A 80 -26.01 -7.47 25.22
CA ARG A 80 -27.42 -7.74 25.54
C ARG A 80 -27.93 -9.10 25.03
N LEU A 81 -27.10 -9.83 24.26
CA LEU A 81 -27.46 -11.11 23.65
C LEU A 81 -26.66 -12.31 24.20
N SER A 82 -25.79 -12.09 25.19
CA SER A 82 -25.12 -13.13 26.01
C SER A 82 -25.77 -13.26 27.39
#